data_AF-A0A837GDX5-F1
#
_entry.id   AF-A0A837GDX5-F1
#
_cell.length_a   1.000
_cell.length_b   1.000
_cell.length_c   1.000
_cell.angle_alpha   90.00
_cell.angle_beta   90.00
_cell.angle_gamma   90.00
#
_symmetry.space_group_name_H-M   'P 1'
#
loop_
_entity.id
_entity.type
_entity.pdbx_description
1 polymer ?
#
loop_
_entity_poly.entity_id
_entity_poly.type
_entity_poly.pdbx_seq_one_letter_code
_entity_poly.pdbx_strand_id
1 'polypeptide(L)'
;MVMSTVEVRPHNVRLTGHDRASISPPRSSESHGGIGQRKLAAQNQTPASYSVSGVLLTQGQQNATSVQIATRSLQAIGGELAKIKQGLTRAMNLGASNVAGLKEGLTGSKANIERILDSARFDGNKVIDNELKLKIDKADMRRFSIPGLNIHRLSDKAEQIRLDFPQGNSVMVQFDGQSEGKQTVKMLDRSLIPLGLRATLSEDGTILFESSEKAYQQMQQKVMVTGQGHRFPAGQSNVVTLKAEPEGIAELSFDLSSREGIKQTIAKVNQHFRQVQVGLEQASVIGSELTMQMQTLHKQSSVISAQQVEDKLKLFDENSGQFSTAFMALNAQANVKRHSVVALMRS
;
A
#
# COMPACT_ATOMS: atom_id res chain seq x y z
N MET A 1 -45.46 55.92 -22.30
CA MET A 1 -43.99 56.02 -22.19
C MET A 1 -43.45 54.70 -21.69
N VAL A 2 -42.49 54.16 -22.43
CA VAL A 2 -41.53 53.07 -22.12
C VAL A 2 -42.11 51.71 -21.66
N MET A 3 -42.14 50.77 -22.61
CA MET A 3 -42.02 49.33 -22.36
C MET A 3 -40.68 48.86 -22.92
N SER A 4 -39.93 48.07 -22.17
CA SER A 4 -38.67 47.45 -22.60
C SER A 4 -38.87 45.93 -22.67
N THR A 5 -38.84 45.41 -23.89
CA THR A 5 -38.89 43.98 -24.21
C THR A 5 -37.49 43.44 -24.45
N VAL A 6 -37.22 42.30 -23.83
CA VAL A 6 -35.99 41.49 -23.97
C VAL A 6 -36.06 40.69 -25.27
N GLU A 7 -35.09 40.89 -26.18
CA GLU A 7 -34.84 40.02 -27.34
C GLU A 7 -33.64 39.12 -27.09
N VAL A 8 -33.84 37.81 -27.27
CA VAL A 8 -32.82 36.76 -27.25
C VAL A 8 -32.27 36.58 -28.67
N ARG A 9 -30.94 36.60 -28.85
CA ARG A 9 -30.29 36.24 -30.13
C ARG A 9 -29.21 35.15 -29.93
N PRO A 10 -29.11 34.19 -30.87
CA PRO A 10 -28.22 33.03 -30.76
C PRO A 10 -26.78 33.35 -31.19
N HIS A 11 -25.80 32.82 -30.47
CA HIS A 11 -24.38 32.89 -30.85
C HIS A 11 -24.00 31.69 -31.73
N ASN A 12 -23.71 31.98 -33.00
CA ASN A 12 -23.02 31.09 -33.94
C ASN A 12 -21.50 31.28 -33.82
N VAL A 13 -20.77 30.21 -33.49
CA VAL A 13 -19.30 30.16 -33.63
C VAL A 13 -18.98 29.56 -35.00
N ARG A 14 -18.42 30.38 -35.90
CA ARG A 14 -17.89 29.93 -37.20
C ARG A 14 -16.44 29.48 -37.05
N LEU A 15 -16.18 28.27 -37.52
CA LEU A 15 -14.84 27.71 -37.75
C LEU A 15 -14.17 28.40 -38.95
N THR A 16 -13.00 28.98 -38.70
CA THR A 16 -11.93 29.25 -39.68
C THR A 16 -10.82 28.24 -39.37
N GLY A 17 -10.05 27.62 -40.26
CA GLY A 17 -9.66 27.84 -41.64
C GLY A 17 -8.48 26.88 -41.85
N HIS A 18 -8.36 26.32 -43.05
CA HIS A 18 -7.53 25.17 -43.37
C HIS A 18 -6.04 25.53 -43.51
N ASP A 19 -5.15 24.66 -43.01
CA ASP A 19 -3.81 24.48 -43.58
C ASP A 19 -3.45 22.99 -43.53
N ARG A 20 -3.69 22.30 -44.65
CA ARG A 20 -3.17 20.96 -44.94
C ARG A 20 -2.01 21.14 -45.91
N ALA A 21 -0.79 20.91 -45.44
CA ALA A 21 0.37 20.74 -46.33
C ALA A 21 0.27 19.37 -47.03
N SER A 22 -0.07 19.41 -48.31
CA SER A 22 0.06 18.31 -49.25
C SER A 22 1.51 18.20 -49.73
N ILE A 23 2.17 17.06 -49.52
CA ILE A 23 3.42 16.74 -50.20
C ILE A 23 3.19 15.51 -51.07
N SER A 24 3.27 15.76 -52.37
CA SER A 24 3.12 14.81 -53.47
C SER A 24 4.26 13.79 -53.51
N PRO A 25 4.03 12.58 -54.07
CA PRO A 25 5.05 11.56 -54.22
C PRO A 25 5.96 11.82 -55.44
N PRO A 26 7.26 11.52 -55.39
CA PRO A 26 8.07 11.48 -56.60
C PRO A 26 7.94 10.12 -57.31
N ARG A 27 7.80 10.21 -58.64
CA ARG A 27 7.76 9.11 -59.61
C ARG A 27 9.11 8.40 -59.74
N SER A 28 9.02 7.12 -60.06
CA SER A 28 10.11 6.22 -60.47
C SER A 28 10.60 6.47 -61.91
N SER A 29 11.90 6.33 -62.12
CA SER A 29 12.51 5.91 -63.39
C SER A 29 13.83 5.15 -63.15
N GLU A 30 14.02 4.08 -63.92
CA GLU A 30 15.12 3.09 -64.00
C GLU A 30 16.49 3.77 -64.30
N SER A 31 17.71 3.23 -64.13
CA SER A 31 18.24 1.87 -64.33
C SER A 31 19.71 1.74 -63.82
N HIS A 32 20.16 0.49 -63.66
CA HIS A 32 21.54 -0.05 -63.64
C HIS A 32 22.54 0.18 -62.49
N GLY A 33 22.92 -0.94 -61.85
CA GLY A 33 24.32 -1.31 -61.61
C GLY A 33 24.85 -1.24 -60.16
N GLY A 34 25.38 -2.36 -59.66
CA GLY A 34 26.48 -2.34 -58.68
C GLY A 34 26.15 -2.68 -57.22
N ILE A 35 26.39 -3.96 -56.87
CA ILE A 35 27.12 -4.43 -55.68
C ILE A 35 26.88 -3.71 -54.33
N GLY A 36 26.09 -4.37 -53.48
CA GLY A 36 26.39 -4.62 -52.06
C GLY A 36 26.49 -3.44 -51.10
N GLN A 37 25.52 -3.31 -50.18
CA GLN A 37 25.81 -3.04 -48.76
C GLN A 37 24.61 -3.33 -47.85
N ARG A 38 24.95 -3.90 -46.69
CA ARG A 38 24.15 -4.45 -45.60
C ARG A 38 22.92 -3.61 -45.20
N LYS A 39 21.73 -4.21 -45.24
CA LYS A 39 20.64 -3.82 -44.33
C LYS A 39 20.96 -4.39 -42.94
N LEU A 40 21.30 -3.51 -42.01
CA LEU A 40 21.26 -3.80 -40.57
C LEU A 40 19.80 -4.08 -40.21
N ALA A 41 19.45 -5.37 -40.12
CA ALA A 41 18.22 -5.80 -39.49
C ALA A 41 18.32 -5.45 -38.00
N ALA A 42 17.36 -4.66 -37.52
CA ALA A 42 17.15 -4.42 -36.11
C ALA A 42 17.08 -5.77 -35.39
N GLN A 43 18.07 -6.03 -34.53
CA GLN A 43 18.02 -7.11 -33.58
C GLN A 43 16.79 -6.89 -32.69
N ASN A 44 15.82 -7.80 -32.79
CA ASN A 44 14.85 -8.01 -31.72
C ASN A 44 15.65 -8.32 -30.46
N GLN A 45 15.78 -7.34 -29.59
CA GLN A 45 16.22 -7.51 -28.22
C GLN A 45 15.17 -8.39 -27.53
N THR A 46 15.49 -9.67 -27.36
CA THR A 46 14.81 -10.50 -26.38
C THR A 46 14.99 -9.85 -24.99
N PRO A 47 13.92 -9.72 -24.19
CA PRO A 47 14.04 -9.11 -22.87
C PRO A 47 14.99 -9.97 -22.03
N ALA A 48 15.97 -9.30 -21.41
CA ALA A 48 16.92 -9.89 -20.49
C ALA A 48 16.19 -10.78 -19.48
N SER A 49 16.67 -12.02 -19.33
CA SER A 49 16.24 -12.91 -18.25
C SER A 49 16.58 -12.24 -16.91
N TYR A 50 15.59 -11.61 -16.28
CA TYR A 50 15.70 -11.09 -14.93
C TYR A 50 16.10 -12.25 -14.00
N SER A 51 17.32 -12.22 -13.48
CA SER A 51 17.77 -13.20 -12.49
C SER A 51 16.90 -13.05 -11.25
N VAL A 52 15.99 -14.01 -11.05
CA VAL A 52 15.08 -14.10 -9.89
C VAL A 52 15.88 -14.01 -8.58
N SER A 53 17.12 -14.52 -8.57
CA SER A 53 18.05 -14.42 -7.44
C SER A 53 18.46 -12.99 -7.11
N GLY A 54 18.62 -12.10 -8.10
CA GLY A 54 18.99 -10.69 -7.88
C GLY A 54 17.85 -9.85 -7.30
N VAL A 55 16.61 -10.12 -7.73
CA VAL A 55 15.40 -9.49 -7.16
C VAL A 55 15.18 -9.96 -5.72
N LEU A 56 15.32 -11.27 -5.45
CA LEU A 56 15.18 -11.83 -4.09
C LEU A 56 16.27 -11.33 -3.14
N LEU A 57 17.52 -11.21 -3.60
CA LEU A 57 18.62 -10.64 -2.80
C LEU A 57 18.35 -9.18 -2.44
N THR A 58 17.86 -8.39 -3.39
CA THR A 58 17.53 -6.98 -3.16
C THR A 58 16.37 -6.83 -2.17
N GLN A 59 15.29 -7.62 -2.33
CA GLN A 59 14.17 -7.64 -1.38
C GLN A 59 14.64 -8.07 0.02
N GLY A 60 15.53 -9.05 0.12
CA GLY A 60 16.10 -9.49 1.38
C GLY A 60 16.87 -8.38 2.09
N GLN A 61 17.68 -7.61 1.37
CA GLN A 61 18.42 -6.46 1.94
C GLN A 61 17.49 -5.33 2.39
N GLN A 62 16.44 -5.04 1.62
CA GLN A 62 15.42 -4.04 1.96
C GLN A 62 14.66 -4.42 3.23
N ASN A 63 14.24 -5.69 3.34
CA ASN A 63 13.58 -6.21 4.52
C ASN A 63 14.50 -6.15 5.75
N ALA A 64 15.80 -6.43 5.58
CA ALA A 64 16.77 -6.39 6.69
C ALA A 64 16.95 -4.96 7.22
N THR A 65 17.02 -3.99 6.31
CA THR A 65 17.08 -2.57 6.66
C THR A 65 15.82 -2.13 7.39
N SER A 66 14.65 -2.56 6.91
CA SER A 66 13.35 -2.28 7.54
C SER A 66 13.26 -2.83 8.97
N VAL A 67 13.71 -4.07 9.18
CA VAL A 67 13.80 -4.71 10.50
C VAL A 67 14.75 -3.94 11.42
N GLN A 68 15.89 -3.48 10.90
CA GLN A 68 16.86 -2.71 11.69
C GLN A 68 16.31 -1.34 12.10
N ILE A 69 15.65 -0.62 11.20
CA ILE A 69 14.96 0.65 11.48
C ILE A 69 13.88 0.41 12.54
N ALA A 70 13.09 -0.65 12.39
CA ALA A 70 12.05 -1.01 13.35
C ALA A 70 12.63 -1.31 14.74
N THR A 71 13.69 -2.11 14.81
CA THR A 71 14.34 -2.48 16.08
C THR A 71 14.83 -1.25 16.84
N ARG A 72 15.55 -0.35 16.15
CA ARG A 72 16.05 0.90 16.75
C ARG A 72 14.92 1.80 17.23
N SER A 73 13.87 1.91 16.43
CA SER A 73 12.70 2.75 16.75
C SER A 73 11.94 2.20 17.95
N LEU A 74 11.72 0.88 18.01
CA LEU A 74 11.08 0.22 19.15
C LEU A 74 11.90 0.36 20.44
N GLN A 75 13.23 0.27 20.37
CA GLN A 75 14.11 0.53 21.52
C GLN A 75 13.98 1.97 22.03
N ALA A 76 13.97 2.95 21.13
CA ALA A 76 13.78 4.36 21.48
C ALA A 76 12.40 4.63 22.10
N ILE A 77 11.34 4.04 21.53
CA ILE A 77 9.98 4.10 22.09
C ILE A 77 9.93 3.47 23.48
N GLY A 78 10.56 2.31 23.68
CA GLY A 78 10.67 1.66 24.99
C GLY A 78 11.33 2.56 26.04
N GLY A 79 12.35 3.33 25.67
CA GLY A 79 12.99 4.33 26.53
C GLY A 79 12.04 5.46 26.94
N GLU A 80 11.23 5.98 26.01
CA GLU A 80 10.24 7.01 26.32
C GLU A 80 9.07 6.50 27.17
N LEU A 81 8.59 5.28 26.91
CA LEU A 81 7.59 4.63 27.77
C LEU A 81 8.13 4.45 29.20
N ALA A 82 9.44 4.24 29.38
CA ALA A 82 10.06 4.09 30.71
C ALA A 82 10.03 5.40 31.48
N LYS A 83 10.35 6.51 30.81
CA LYS A 83 10.25 7.86 31.39
C LYS A 83 8.81 8.18 31.79
N ILE A 84 7.84 7.86 30.93
CA ILE A 84 6.40 8.01 31.23
C ILE A 84 6.02 7.23 32.48
N LYS A 85 6.36 5.93 32.54
CA LYS A 85 6.05 5.07 33.69
C LYS A 85 6.68 5.57 34.99
N GLN A 86 7.94 6.01 34.95
CA GLN A 86 8.62 6.59 36.10
C GLN A 86 7.93 7.88 36.57
N GLY A 87 7.56 8.77 35.64
CA GLY A 87 6.78 9.98 35.93
C GLY A 87 5.45 9.66 36.63
N LEU A 88 4.66 8.73 36.08
CA LEU A 88 3.39 8.31 36.64
C LEU A 88 3.53 7.61 37.99
N THR A 89 4.60 6.82 38.19
CA THR A 89 4.85 6.15 39.48
C THR A 89 5.21 7.17 40.57
N ARG A 90 5.99 8.20 40.24
CA ARG A 90 6.24 9.32 41.16
C ARG A 90 4.95 10.07 41.50
N ALA A 91 4.11 10.32 40.50
CA ALA A 91 2.80 10.96 40.68
C ALA A 91 1.84 10.12 41.55
N MET A 92 1.89 8.80 41.44
CA MET A 92 1.12 7.87 42.28
C MET A 92 1.49 7.95 43.75
N ASN A 93 2.78 8.14 44.03
CA ASN A 93 3.34 8.13 45.39
C ASN A 93 3.25 9.52 46.05
N LEU A 94 3.53 10.57 45.31
CA LEU A 94 3.61 11.95 45.82
C LEU A 94 2.34 12.76 45.54
N GLY A 95 1.45 12.28 44.67
CA GLY A 95 0.33 13.06 44.12
C GLY A 95 0.73 13.83 42.85
N ALA A 96 -0.13 13.83 41.83
CA ALA A 96 0.19 14.44 40.53
C ALA A 96 0.48 15.95 40.63
N SER A 97 -0.24 16.67 41.49
CA SER A 97 -0.04 18.12 41.70
C SER A 97 1.29 18.46 42.36
N ASN A 98 1.94 17.49 43.03
CA ASN A 98 3.21 17.69 43.73
C ASN A 98 4.43 17.38 42.85
N VAL A 99 4.22 16.89 41.63
CA VAL A 99 5.30 16.60 40.68
C VAL A 99 5.35 17.72 39.63
N ALA A 100 6.24 18.68 39.84
CA ALA A 100 6.44 19.81 38.93
C ALA A 100 6.81 19.33 37.52
N GLY A 101 6.18 19.90 36.49
CA GLY A 101 6.46 19.58 35.08
C GLY A 101 6.04 18.17 34.64
N LEU A 102 5.26 17.43 35.44
CA LEU A 102 4.83 16.07 35.10
C LEU A 102 4.05 16.05 33.79
N LYS A 103 3.03 16.91 33.66
CA LYS A 103 2.14 16.91 32.50
C LYS A 103 2.90 17.28 31.22
N GLU A 104 3.77 18.26 31.31
CA GLU A 104 4.64 18.71 30.22
C GLU A 104 5.61 17.58 29.82
N GLY A 105 6.24 16.91 30.79
CA GLY A 105 7.13 15.78 30.54
C GLY A 105 6.43 14.59 29.88
N LEU A 106 5.22 14.23 30.34
CA LEU A 106 4.43 13.15 29.76
C LEU A 106 3.99 13.47 28.32
N THR A 107 3.53 14.70 28.09
CA THR A 107 3.13 15.18 26.76
C THR A 107 4.33 15.22 25.81
N GLY A 108 5.48 15.68 26.29
CA GLY A 108 6.74 15.71 25.55
C GLY A 108 7.23 14.31 25.16
N SER A 109 7.19 13.34 26.09
CA SER A 109 7.53 11.95 25.79
C SER A 109 6.55 11.32 24.80
N LYS A 110 5.24 11.59 24.91
CA LYS A 110 4.25 11.12 23.91
C LYS A 110 4.55 11.69 22.52
N ALA A 111 4.78 12.99 22.41
CA ALA A 111 5.14 13.63 21.14
C ALA A 111 6.47 13.08 20.57
N ASN A 112 7.41 12.69 21.43
CA ASN A 112 8.64 12.02 20.99
C ASN A 112 8.37 10.63 20.41
N ILE A 113 7.51 9.84 21.05
CA ILE A 113 7.08 8.53 20.54
C ILE A 113 6.42 8.67 19.17
N GLU A 114 5.49 9.62 19.01
CA GLU A 114 4.82 9.88 17.73
C GLU A 114 5.80 10.28 16.63
N ARG A 115 6.79 11.12 16.94
CA ARG A 115 7.85 11.49 16.00
C ARG A 115 8.74 10.31 15.62
N ILE A 116 9.14 9.48 16.59
CA ILE A 116 9.93 8.27 16.32
C ILE A 116 9.14 7.35 15.39
N LEU A 117 7.86 7.11 15.69
CA LEU A 117 6.98 6.27 14.88
C LEU A 117 6.79 6.82 13.46
N ASP A 118 6.69 8.14 13.29
CA ASP A 118 6.59 8.75 11.97
C ASP A 118 7.92 8.72 11.19
N SER A 119 9.05 8.81 11.88
CA SER A 119 10.39 8.70 11.28
C SER A 119 10.82 7.26 10.96
N ALA A 120 10.17 6.26 11.55
CA ALA A 120 10.44 4.84 11.34
C ALA A 120 9.91 4.37 9.98
N ARG A 121 10.55 4.84 8.91
CA ARG A 121 10.17 4.58 7.52
C ARG A 121 11.31 4.00 6.71
N PHE A 122 10.97 3.13 5.77
CA PHE A 122 11.84 2.63 4.72
C PHE A 122 11.17 2.85 3.37
N ASP A 123 11.86 3.48 2.43
CA ASP A 123 11.32 3.83 1.11
C ASP A 123 9.97 4.58 1.16
N GLY A 124 9.83 5.49 2.13
CA GLY A 124 8.61 6.28 2.37
C GLY A 124 7.50 5.56 3.17
N ASN A 125 7.55 4.24 3.28
CA ASN A 125 6.56 3.44 4.00
C ASN A 125 6.95 3.25 5.46
N LYS A 126 5.99 3.31 6.39
CA LYS A 126 6.26 2.95 7.79
C LYS A 126 6.67 1.49 7.89
N VAL A 127 7.55 1.20 8.84
CA VAL A 127 7.95 -0.19 9.18
C VAL A 127 7.28 -0.69 10.46
N ILE A 128 6.77 0.22 11.29
CA ILE A 128 6.06 -0.09 12.53
C ILE A 128 4.66 0.51 12.48
N ASP A 129 3.66 -0.26 12.88
CA ASP A 129 2.28 0.22 12.99
C ASP A 129 1.99 0.93 14.33
N ASN A 130 0.78 1.47 14.48
CA ASN A 130 0.36 2.13 15.73
C ASN A 130 0.27 1.17 16.93
N GLU A 131 0.26 -0.15 16.72
CA GLU A 131 0.31 -1.18 17.77
C GLU A 131 1.74 -1.56 18.18
N LEU A 132 2.76 -0.87 17.63
CA LEU A 132 4.18 -1.13 17.87
C LEU A 132 4.64 -2.50 17.34
N LYS A 133 3.98 -2.99 16.27
CA LYS A 133 4.33 -4.24 15.58
C LYS A 133 5.03 -3.94 14.27
N LEU A 134 6.03 -4.77 13.95
CA LEU A 134 6.72 -4.73 12.65
C LEU A 134 5.77 -5.21 11.54
N LYS A 135 5.54 -4.37 10.53
CA LYS A 135 4.80 -4.71 9.32
C LYS A 135 5.51 -4.12 8.10
N ILE A 136 6.08 -4.97 7.26
CA ILE A 136 6.93 -4.54 6.14
C ILE A 136 6.11 -3.89 5.01
N ASP A 137 4.85 -4.31 4.80
CA ASP A 137 4.03 -3.81 3.67
C ASP A 137 2.71 -3.12 4.08
N LYS A 138 2.34 -3.17 5.36
CA LYS A 138 1.01 -2.72 5.85
C LYS A 138 1.05 -1.89 7.13
N ALA A 139 2.21 -1.38 7.52
CA ALA A 139 2.33 -0.58 8.74
C ALA A 139 1.59 0.77 8.66
N ASP A 140 1.35 1.29 7.46
CA ASP A 140 0.60 2.53 7.23
C ASP A 140 -0.94 2.32 7.17
N MET A 141 -1.45 1.12 7.43
CA MET A 141 -2.90 0.85 7.45
C MET A 141 -3.47 0.92 8.87
N ARG A 142 -4.63 1.54 8.98
CA ARG A 142 -5.34 1.79 10.24
C ARG A 142 -6.77 1.31 10.15
N ARG A 143 -7.17 0.54 11.18
CA ARG A 143 -8.55 0.10 11.36
C ARG A 143 -9.25 0.92 12.44
N PHE A 144 -10.53 1.21 12.22
CA PHE A 144 -11.36 1.96 13.15
C PHE A 144 -12.83 1.59 12.99
N SER A 145 -13.63 1.91 14.00
CA SER A 145 -15.09 1.77 13.99
C SER A 145 -15.77 3.11 14.23
N ILE A 146 -17.03 3.21 13.82
CA ILE A 146 -17.90 4.35 14.13
C ILE A 146 -18.81 3.90 15.29
N PRO A 147 -18.66 4.45 16.50
CA PRO A 147 -19.49 4.08 17.63
C PRO A 147 -20.99 4.14 17.30
N GLY A 148 -21.70 3.05 17.59
CA GLY A 148 -23.13 2.91 17.32
C GLY A 148 -23.48 2.30 15.95
N LEU A 149 -22.53 2.22 15.01
CA LEU A 149 -22.71 1.59 13.71
C LEU A 149 -22.36 0.08 13.77
N ASN A 150 -23.35 -0.75 14.08
CA ASN A 150 -23.21 -2.22 14.22
C ASN A 150 -24.42 -2.94 13.62
N ILE A 151 -24.25 -3.87 12.68
CA ILE A 151 -25.38 -4.45 11.91
C ILE A 151 -26.50 -5.05 12.77
N HIS A 152 -26.22 -5.59 13.96
CA HIS A 152 -27.20 -6.28 14.80
C HIS A 152 -28.09 -5.35 15.62
N ARG A 153 -27.62 -4.12 15.89
CA ARG A 153 -28.37 -3.14 16.67
C ARG A 153 -29.66 -2.73 15.94
N LEU A 154 -30.84 -3.01 16.48
CA LEU A 154 -32.13 -2.69 15.83
C LEU A 154 -32.22 -3.28 14.41
N SER A 155 -31.80 -4.53 14.29
CA SER A 155 -31.75 -5.26 13.01
C SER A 155 -33.11 -5.52 12.37
N ASP A 156 -34.23 -5.28 13.07
CA ASP A 156 -35.60 -5.38 12.56
C ASP A 156 -36.10 -4.08 11.90
N LYS A 157 -35.35 -2.97 12.03
CA LYS A 157 -35.72 -1.67 11.49
C LYS A 157 -34.92 -1.34 10.24
N ALA A 158 -35.64 -0.99 9.18
CA ALA A 158 -35.02 -0.36 8.03
C ALA A 158 -34.59 1.07 8.41
N GLU A 159 -33.36 1.43 8.07
CA GLU A 159 -32.79 2.75 8.32
C GLU A 159 -31.77 3.10 7.26
N GLN A 160 -31.79 4.36 6.82
CA GLN A 160 -30.73 4.92 5.98
C GLN A 160 -29.83 5.84 6.81
N ILE A 161 -28.52 5.58 6.80
CA ILE A 161 -27.51 6.38 7.50
C ILE A 161 -26.63 7.08 6.49
N ARG A 162 -26.46 8.40 6.63
CA ARG A 162 -25.44 9.18 5.92
C ARG A 162 -24.19 9.29 6.77
N LEU A 163 -23.04 9.01 6.17
CA LEU A 163 -21.71 9.24 6.73
C LEU A 163 -21.05 10.33 5.89
N ASP A 164 -20.81 11.52 6.45
CA ASP A 164 -20.06 12.58 5.79
C ASP A 164 -18.63 12.63 6.35
N PHE A 165 -17.67 12.36 5.49
CA PHE A 165 -16.25 12.42 5.83
C PHE A 165 -15.71 13.85 5.60
N PRO A 166 -14.78 14.34 6.45
CA PRO A 166 -14.26 15.72 6.37
C PRO A 166 -13.64 16.12 5.02
N GLN A 167 -13.28 15.16 4.17
CA GLN A 167 -12.76 15.40 2.82
C GLN A 167 -13.84 15.79 1.79
N GLY A 168 -15.09 16.04 2.23
CA GLY A 168 -16.19 16.50 1.38
C GLY A 168 -16.96 15.38 0.68
N ASN A 169 -16.71 14.13 1.06
CA ASN A 169 -17.34 12.96 0.46
C ASN A 169 -18.32 12.31 1.44
N SER A 170 -19.49 11.92 0.93
CA SER A 170 -20.56 11.31 1.72
C SER A 170 -20.90 9.92 1.20
N VAL A 171 -21.17 9.00 2.11
CA VAL A 171 -21.61 7.65 1.79
C VAL A 171 -22.93 7.36 2.49
N MET A 172 -23.85 6.73 1.77
CA MET A 172 -25.11 6.27 2.32
C MET A 172 -25.03 4.77 2.60
N VAL A 173 -25.39 4.38 3.82
CA VAL A 173 -25.57 2.98 4.23
C VAL A 173 -27.06 2.71 4.35
N GLN A 174 -27.54 1.64 3.72
CA GLN A 174 -28.93 1.21 3.82
C GLN A 174 -29.01 -0.07 4.64
N PHE A 175 -29.66 0.02 5.79
CA PHE A 175 -30.11 -1.12 6.58
C PHE A 175 -31.56 -1.36 6.19
N ASP A 176 -31.90 -2.55 5.71
CA ASP A 176 -33.26 -2.89 5.29
C ASP A 176 -34.04 -3.65 6.36
N GLY A 177 -33.40 -3.93 7.50
CA GLY A 177 -34.01 -4.59 8.65
C GLY A 177 -34.28 -6.09 8.44
N GLN A 178 -33.85 -6.67 7.32
CA GLN A 178 -34.16 -8.06 6.95
C GLN A 178 -33.01 -8.79 6.23
N SER A 179 -32.06 -8.06 5.63
CA SER A 179 -30.94 -8.68 4.91
C SER A 179 -29.85 -9.21 5.83
N GLU A 180 -29.10 -10.16 5.29
CA GLU A 180 -27.80 -10.54 5.83
C GLU A 180 -26.90 -9.30 5.88
N GLY A 181 -26.52 -8.84 7.07
CA GLY A 181 -25.70 -7.64 7.24
C GLY A 181 -24.37 -7.65 6.46
N LYS A 182 -23.91 -8.84 6.02
CA LYS A 182 -22.80 -9.00 5.08
C LYS A 182 -23.05 -8.29 3.74
N GLN A 183 -24.27 -8.32 3.19
CA GLN A 183 -24.58 -7.66 1.92
C GLN A 183 -24.57 -6.14 2.07
N THR A 184 -25.16 -5.60 3.14
CA THR A 184 -25.10 -4.17 3.48
C THR A 184 -23.66 -3.69 3.58
N VAL A 185 -22.79 -4.43 4.28
CA VAL A 185 -21.37 -4.08 4.43
C VAL A 185 -20.62 -4.16 3.10
N LYS A 186 -20.92 -5.15 2.24
CA LYS A 186 -20.31 -5.21 0.88
C LYS A 186 -20.70 -4.02 0.01
N MET A 187 -21.96 -3.59 0.07
CA MET A 187 -22.40 -2.40 -0.66
C MET A 187 -21.71 -1.14 -0.14
N LEU A 188 -21.60 -1.02 1.18
CA LEU A 188 -20.85 0.05 1.84
C LEU A 188 -19.37 0.05 1.45
N ASP A 189 -18.69 -1.10 1.49
CA ASP A 189 -17.28 -1.25 1.07
C ASP A 189 -17.10 -0.70 -0.36
N ARG A 190 -17.98 -1.07 -1.29
CA ARG A 190 -17.91 -0.59 -2.68
C ARG A 190 -18.03 0.93 -2.80
N SER A 191 -18.88 1.56 -1.99
CA SER A 191 -19.04 3.02 -1.95
C SER A 191 -17.85 3.74 -1.28
N LEU A 192 -17.06 3.04 -0.47
CA LEU A 192 -15.91 3.58 0.25
C LEU A 192 -14.59 3.49 -0.55
N ILE A 193 -14.49 2.57 -1.52
CA ILE A 193 -13.28 2.41 -2.35
C ILE A 193 -12.77 3.73 -2.95
N PRO A 194 -13.62 4.59 -3.56
CA PRO A 194 -13.16 5.87 -4.12
C PRO A 194 -12.55 6.82 -3.08
N LEU A 195 -12.86 6.61 -1.79
CA LEU A 195 -12.38 7.41 -0.66
C LEU A 195 -11.08 6.86 -0.06
N GLY A 196 -10.51 5.79 -0.63
CA GLY A 196 -9.37 5.09 -0.04
C GLY A 196 -9.72 4.41 1.29
N LEU A 197 -10.99 4.05 1.45
CA LEU A 197 -11.53 3.38 2.63
C LEU A 197 -12.03 1.99 2.25
N ARG A 198 -11.91 1.05 3.16
CA ARG A 198 -12.50 -0.29 3.08
C ARG A 198 -13.41 -0.51 4.27
N ALA A 199 -14.47 -1.28 4.10
CA ALA A 199 -15.33 -1.72 5.19
C ALA A 199 -15.41 -3.24 5.24
N THR A 200 -15.33 -3.77 6.45
CA THR A 200 -15.44 -5.20 6.75
C THR A 200 -16.38 -5.40 7.93
N LEU A 201 -16.98 -6.59 8.00
CA LEU A 201 -17.84 -6.98 9.10
C LEU A 201 -17.03 -7.79 10.10
N SER A 202 -17.01 -7.35 11.36
CA SER A 202 -16.46 -8.12 12.48
C SER A 202 -17.48 -9.14 13.00
N GLU A 203 -17.00 -10.13 13.75
CA GLU A 203 -17.80 -11.24 14.30
C GLU A 203 -18.90 -10.77 15.25
N ASP A 204 -18.69 -9.65 15.94
CA ASP A 204 -19.64 -8.99 16.84
C ASP A 204 -20.67 -8.10 16.12
N GLY A 205 -20.61 -8.06 14.78
CA GLY A 205 -21.48 -7.24 13.94
C GLY A 205 -21.00 -5.79 13.76
N THR A 206 -19.86 -5.41 14.34
CA THR A 206 -19.33 -4.06 14.19
C THR A 206 -18.76 -3.88 12.78
N ILE A 207 -19.03 -2.72 12.17
CA ILE A 207 -18.45 -2.38 10.87
C ILE A 207 -17.05 -1.80 11.12
N LEU A 208 -16.02 -2.53 10.70
CA LEU A 208 -14.63 -2.08 10.77
C LEU A 208 -14.23 -1.42 9.45
N PHE A 209 -13.80 -0.18 9.55
CA PHE A 209 -13.24 0.59 8.46
C PHE A 209 -11.73 0.44 8.46
N GLU A 210 -11.11 0.38 7.28
CA GLU A 210 -9.67 0.40 7.09
C GLU A 210 -9.28 1.55 6.16
N SER A 211 -8.23 2.29 6.51
CA SER A 211 -7.68 3.38 5.71
C SER A 211 -6.17 3.51 5.89
N SER A 212 -5.53 4.35 5.07
CA SER A 212 -4.18 4.80 5.39
C SER A 212 -4.16 5.65 6.66
N GLU A 213 -3.07 5.57 7.43
CA GLU A 213 -2.85 6.38 8.64
C GLU A 213 -3.00 7.88 8.34
N LYS A 214 -2.48 8.33 7.19
CA LYS A 214 -2.59 9.72 6.75
C LYS A 214 -4.06 10.15 6.57
N ALA A 215 -4.87 9.32 5.90
CA ALA A 215 -6.29 9.60 5.73
C ALA A 215 -7.03 9.58 7.07
N TYR A 216 -6.70 8.63 7.96
CA TYR A 216 -7.25 8.59 9.32
C TYR A 216 -6.97 9.86 10.13
N GLN A 217 -5.74 10.37 10.07
CA GLN A 217 -5.35 11.62 10.71
C GLN A 217 -6.02 12.84 10.07
N GLN A 218 -6.16 12.87 8.74
CA GLN A 218 -6.88 13.95 8.02
C GLN A 218 -8.36 14.03 8.41
N MET A 219 -8.98 12.90 8.75
CA MET A 219 -10.35 12.88 9.30
C MET A 219 -10.43 13.46 10.71
N GLN A 220 -9.30 13.77 11.36
CA GLN A 220 -9.22 14.21 12.76
C GLN A 220 -9.97 13.28 13.72
N GLN A 221 -10.04 11.99 13.35
CA GLN A 221 -10.80 10.98 14.07
C GLN A 221 -12.29 11.35 14.22
N LYS A 222 -12.87 12.06 13.26
CA LYS A 222 -14.27 12.50 13.29
C LYS A 222 -14.98 12.18 11.97
N VAL A 223 -16.26 11.87 12.08
CA VAL A 223 -17.18 11.69 10.96
C VAL A 223 -18.53 12.30 11.34
N MET A 224 -19.21 12.92 10.38
CA MET A 224 -20.57 13.38 10.61
C MET A 224 -21.54 12.24 10.29
N VAL A 225 -22.50 11.99 11.16
CA VAL A 225 -23.48 10.92 11.01
C VAL A 225 -24.89 11.47 11.08
N THR A 226 -25.70 11.14 10.08
CA THR A 226 -27.14 11.46 10.05
C THR A 226 -27.92 10.16 9.93
N GLY A 227 -28.79 9.87 10.90
CA GLY A 227 -29.67 8.69 10.88
C GLY A 227 -31.14 9.06 10.65
N GLN A 228 -32.03 8.11 10.94
CA GLN A 228 -33.48 8.29 10.90
C GLN A 228 -34.13 8.07 12.27
N GLY A 229 -33.33 8.03 13.34
CA GLY A 229 -33.81 7.94 14.73
C GLY A 229 -33.72 6.53 15.33
N HIS A 230 -33.17 5.54 14.62
CA HIS A 230 -32.99 4.20 15.16
C HIS A 230 -31.58 4.02 15.74
N ARG A 231 -30.54 3.98 14.90
CA ARG A 231 -29.14 3.83 15.35
C ARG A 231 -28.53 5.19 15.69
N PHE A 232 -28.89 6.22 14.92
CA PHE A 232 -28.47 7.60 15.12
C PHE A 232 -29.68 8.54 15.07
N PRO A 233 -29.63 9.71 15.74
CA PRO A 233 -30.72 10.68 15.73
C PRO A 233 -31.10 11.12 14.30
N ALA A 234 -32.40 11.37 14.10
CA ALA A 234 -32.90 11.96 12.87
C ALA A 234 -32.61 13.47 12.80
N GLY A 235 -32.50 14.01 11.59
CA GLY A 235 -32.38 15.45 11.34
C GLY A 235 -30.95 15.91 11.09
N GLN A 236 -30.37 16.67 12.02
CA GLN A 236 -29.05 17.27 11.83
C GLN A 236 -27.92 16.24 11.97
N SER A 237 -26.86 16.42 11.18
CA SER A 237 -25.67 15.58 11.26
C SER A 237 -24.96 15.77 12.61
N ASN A 238 -24.62 14.66 13.28
CA ASN A 238 -23.92 14.65 14.55
C ASN A 238 -22.44 14.30 14.34
N VAL A 239 -21.53 15.02 15.01
CA VAL A 239 -20.10 14.67 15.01
C VAL A 239 -19.90 13.43 15.87
N VAL A 240 -19.39 12.36 15.27
CA VAL A 240 -19.01 11.13 15.97
C VAL A 240 -17.51 10.96 15.92
N THR A 241 -16.89 10.72 17.08
CA THR A 241 -15.47 10.40 17.17
C THR A 241 -15.24 8.93 16.78
N LEU A 242 -14.36 8.72 15.82
CA LEU A 242 -13.92 7.40 15.37
C LEU A 242 -13.17 6.69 16.51
N LYS A 243 -13.41 5.40 16.66
CA LYS A 243 -12.71 4.57 17.64
C LYS A 243 -11.68 3.70 16.91
N ALA A 244 -10.40 3.84 17.25
CA ALA A 244 -9.35 3.00 16.69
C ALA A 244 -9.55 1.53 17.13
N GLU A 245 -9.39 0.58 16.21
CA GLU A 245 -9.58 -0.84 16.46
C GLU A 245 -8.37 -1.64 15.92
N PRO A 246 -7.38 -2.00 16.76
CA PRO A 246 -7.31 -1.76 18.20
C PRO A 246 -6.78 -0.36 18.57
N GLU A 247 -6.95 0.03 19.83
CA GLU A 247 -6.26 1.19 20.41
C GLU A 247 -4.75 0.96 20.41
N GLY A 248 -4.01 1.88 19.79
CA GLY A 248 -2.55 1.84 19.77
C GLY A 248 -1.94 3.02 20.52
N ILE A 249 -0.66 3.26 20.27
CA ILE A 249 0.12 4.24 21.06
C ILE A 249 -0.35 5.69 20.84
N ALA A 250 -0.92 6.01 19.67
CA ALA A 250 -1.49 7.32 19.40
C ALA A 250 -2.70 7.66 20.32
N GLU A 251 -3.44 6.64 20.76
CA GLU A 251 -4.63 6.79 21.63
C GLU A 251 -4.25 6.97 23.10
N LEU A 252 -2.96 6.83 23.44
CA LEU A 252 -2.49 6.99 24.81
C LEU A 252 -2.84 8.39 25.33
N SER A 253 -3.62 8.43 26.40
CA SER A 253 -4.00 9.64 27.13
C SER A 253 -3.62 9.50 28.60
N PHE A 254 -3.32 10.63 29.24
CA PHE A 254 -2.89 10.66 30.63
C PHE A 254 -4.03 11.21 31.50
N ASP A 255 -4.65 10.34 32.28
CA ASP A 255 -5.58 10.77 33.33
C ASP A 255 -4.83 10.96 34.65
N LEU A 256 -4.59 12.23 35.00
CA LEU A 256 -3.91 12.64 36.23
C LEU A 256 -4.88 13.19 37.28
N SER A 257 -6.19 13.17 37.01
CA SER A 257 -7.22 13.78 37.86
C SER A 257 -7.43 13.03 39.18
N SER A 258 -7.12 11.74 39.20
CA SER A 258 -7.31 10.87 40.35
C SER A 258 -6.22 9.80 40.42
N ARG A 259 -6.01 9.24 41.61
CA ARG A 259 -5.09 8.11 41.81
C ARG A 259 -5.49 6.90 40.96
N GLU A 260 -6.78 6.69 40.76
CA GLU A 260 -7.30 5.59 39.92
C GLU A 260 -7.03 5.86 38.43
N GLY A 261 -7.22 7.09 37.96
CA GLY A 261 -6.82 7.51 36.62
C GLY A 261 -5.34 7.28 36.33
N ILE A 262 -4.47 7.60 37.31
CA ILE A 262 -3.02 7.36 37.18
C ILE A 262 -2.74 5.85 37.11
N LYS A 263 -3.41 5.01 37.92
CA LYS A 263 -3.26 3.54 37.85
C LYS A 263 -3.67 2.99 36.49
N GLN A 264 -4.81 3.41 35.97
CA GLN A 264 -5.30 2.99 34.64
C GLN A 264 -4.33 3.42 33.55
N THR A 265 -3.81 4.64 33.63
CA THR A 265 -2.78 5.15 32.72
C THR A 265 -1.50 4.30 32.78
N ILE A 266 -1.02 3.94 33.98
CA ILE A 266 0.14 3.03 34.14
C ILE A 266 -0.15 1.66 33.54
N ALA A 267 -1.36 1.12 33.71
CA ALA A 267 -1.75 -0.16 33.12
C ALA A 267 -1.68 -0.12 31.59
N LYS A 268 -2.20 0.95 30.97
CA LYS A 268 -2.11 1.19 29.51
C LYS A 268 -0.65 1.32 29.04
N VAL A 269 0.17 2.08 29.75
CA VAL A 269 1.61 2.21 29.44
C VAL A 269 2.33 0.86 29.53
N ASN A 270 2.03 0.05 30.56
CA ASN A 270 2.57 -1.30 30.68
C ASN A 270 2.11 -2.23 29.54
N GLN A 271 0.89 -2.05 29.02
CA GLN A 271 0.42 -2.80 27.84
C GLN A 271 1.24 -2.43 26.60
N HIS A 272 1.46 -1.14 26.33
CA HIS A 272 2.32 -0.72 25.22
C HIS A 272 3.76 -1.18 25.40
N PHE A 273 4.27 -1.23 26.63
CA PHE A 273 5.58 -1.81 26.91
C PHE A 273 5.68 -3.29 26.51
N ARG A 274 4.66 -4.09 26.84
CA ARG A 274 4.60 -5.48 26.39
C ARG A 274 4.53 -5.56 24.87
N GLN A 275 3.79 -4.68 24.21
CA GLN A 275 3.74 -4.61 22.75
C GLN A 275 5.13 -4.30 22.16
N VAL A 276 5.89 -3.37 22.73
CA VAL A 276 7.28 -3.11 22.32
C VAL A 276 8.16 -4.35 22.48
N GLN A 277 8.07 -5.05 23.61
CA GLN A 277 8.85 -6.27 23.85
C GLN A 277 8.54 -7.35 22.82
N VAL A 278 7.25 -7.61 22.58
CA VAL A 278 6.79 -8.55 21.56
C VAL A 278 7.25 -8.11 20.16
N GLY A 279 7.15 -6.82 19.84
CA GLY A 279 7.62 -6.28 18.56
C GLY A 279 9.12 -6.44 18.35
N LEU A 280 9.93 -6.26 19.40
CA LEU A 280 11.39 -6.48 19.37
C LEU A 280 11.74 -7.96 19.19
N GLU A 281 11.02 -8.85 19.89
CA GLU A 281 11.19 -10.29 19.73
C GLU A 281 10.84 -10.72 18.30
N GLN A 282 9.71 -10.26 17.76
CA GLN A 282 9.31 -10.49 16.37
C GLN A 282 10.36 -9.98 15.38
N ALA A 283 10.88 -8.77 15.59
CA ALA A 283 11.93 -8.20 14.75
C ALA A 283 13.23 -9.02 14.80
N SER A 284 13.59 -9.54 15.97
CA SER A 284 14.74 -10.45 16.13
C SER A 284 14.54 -11.77 15.39
N VAL A 285 13.36 -12.39 15.50
CA VAL A 285 13.02 -13.64 14.80
C VAL A 285 13.08 -13.42 13.30
N ILE A 286 12.38 -12.40 12.77
CA ILE A 286 12.37 -12.06 11.35
C ILE A 286 13.79 -11.73 10.86
N GLY A 287 14.56 -10.96 11.62
CA GLY A 287 15.95 -10.63 11.28
C GLY A 287 16.86 -11.86 11.20
N SER A 288 16.71 -12.81 12.13
CA SER A 288 17.47 -14.06 12.12
C SER A 288 17.10 -14.96 10.95
N GLU A 289 15.79 -15.10 10.65
CA GLU A 289 15.28 -15.86 9.52
C GLU A 289 15.78 -15.28 8.19
N LEU A 290 15.73 -13.96 8.06
CA LEU A 290 16.20 -13.25 6.88
C LEU A 290 17.71 -13.40 6.68
N THR A 291 18.48 -13.37 7.77
CA THR A 291 19.93 -13.61 7.73
C THR A 291 20.22 -15.04 7.27
N MET A 292 19.49 -16.03 7.79
CA MET A 292 19.63 -17.43 7.35
C MET A 292 19.25 -17.61 5.88
N GLN A 293 18.13 -17.02 5.44
CA GLN A 293 17.70 -17.05 4.04
C GLN A 293 18.77 -16.41 3.14
N MET A 294 19.30 -15.25 3.50
CA MET A 294 20.37 -14.60 2.75
C MET A 294 21.64 -15.47 2.69
N GLN A 295 22.01 -16.14 3.78
CA GLN A 295 23.14 -17.08 3.77
C GLN A 295 22.88 -18.29 2.87
N THR A 296 21.67 -18.84 2.87
CA THR A 296 21.31 -19.94 1.96
C THR A 296 21.30 -19.49 0.50
N LEU A 297 20.78 -18.30 0.22
CA LEU A 297 20.81 -17.69 -1.11
C LEU A 297 22.24 -17.43 -1.55
N HIS A 298 23.12 -16.92 -0.69
CA HIS A 298 24.54 -16.74 -1.02
C HIS A 298 25.26 -18.07 -1.30
N LYS A 299 24.89 -19.15 -0.58
CA LYS A 299 25.44 -20.50 -0.82
C LYS A 299 24.90 -21.12 -2.11
N GLN A 300 23.62 -20.92 -2.44
CA GLN A 300 22.98 -21.43 -3.66
C GLN A 300 23.28 -20.57 -4.89
N SER A 301 23.47 -19.27 -4.71
CA SER A 301 23.91 -18.34 -5.76
C SER A 301 25.41 -18.44 -6.00
N SER A 302 26.04 -19.59 -5.66
CA SER A 302 27.44 -19.87 -5.95
C SER A 302 27.74 -19.32 -7.34
N VAL A 303 28.40 -18.17 -7.34
CA VAL A 303 28.69 -17.40 -8.53
C VAL A 303 29.44 -18.39 -9.41
N ILE A 304 28.92 -18.66 -10.61
CA ILE A 304 29.62 -19.47 -11.59
C ILE A 304 31.05 -18.93 -11.59
N SER A 305 32.00 -19.73 -11.11
CA SER A 305 33.37 -19.26 -10.96
C SER A 305 33.87 -18.78 -12.33
N ALA A 306 34.80 -17.84 -12.38
CA ALA A 306 35.34 -17.36 -13.66
C ALA A 306 35.79 -18.54 -14.55
N GLN A 307 36.32 -19.62 -13.96
CA GLN A 307 36.62 -20.88 -14.63
C GLN A 307 35.39 -21.63 -15.16
N GLN A 308 34.30 -21.72 -14.41
CA GLN A 308 33.06 -22.34 -14.91
C GLN A 308 32.35 -21.49 -15.98
N VAL A 309 32.52 -20.16 -15.94
CA VAL A 309 32.05 -19.26 -17.01
C VAL A 309 32.90 -19.50 -18.26
N GLU A 310 34.22 -19.54 -18.11
CA GLU A 310 35.18 -19.86 -19.17
C GLU A 310 34.89 -21.24 -19.81
N ASP A 311 34.66 -22.27 -18.99
CA ASP A 311 34.36 -23.63 -19.45
C ASP A 311 33.02 -23.70 -20.18
N LYS A 312 32.00 -22.97 -19.70
CA LYS A 312 30.71 -22.86 -20.42
C LYS A 312 30.83 -22.05 -21.71
N LEU A 313 31.63 -20.99 -21.73
CA LEU A 313 31.91 -20.22 -22.95
C LEU A 313 32.68 -21.05 -23.98
N LYS A 314 33.64 -21.86 -23.55
CA LYS A 314 34.34 -22.83 -24.41
C LYS A 314 33.40 -23.88 -24.97
N LEU A 315 32.48 -24.42 -24.15
CA LEU A 315 31.41 -25.31 -24.61
C LEU A 315 30.47 -24.63 -25.64
N PHE A 316 30.26 -23.32 -25.54
CA PHE A 316 29.50 -22.57 -26.55
C PHE A 316 30.30 -22.33 -27.83
N ASP A 317 31.61 -22.08 -27.74
CA ASP A 317 32.51 -21.88 -28.87
C ASP A 317 32.74 -23.19 -29.65
N GLU A 318 32.89 -24.32 -28.96
CA GLU A 318 32.99 -25.67 -29.55
C GLU A 318 31.70 -26.09 -30.26
N ASN A 319 30.53 -25.65 -29.79
CA ASN A 319 29.23 -25.94 -30.40
C ASN A 319 28.78 -24.89 -31.44
N SER A 320 29.58 -23.84 -31.71
CA SER A 320 29.28 -22.83 -32.73
C SER A 320 29.16 -23.42 -34.14
N GLY A 321 29.85 -24.54 -34.40
CA GLY A 321 29.73 -25.32 -35.64
C GLY A 321 28.38 -26.02 -35.82
N GLN A 322 27.68 -26.36 -34.73
CA GLN A 322 26.40 -27.09 -34.75
C GLN A 322 25.22 -26.22 -35.18
N PHE A 323 25.29 -24.90 -34.94
CA PHE A 323 24.27 -23.95 -35.44
C PHE A 323 24.33 -23.83 -36.97
N SER A 324 25.54 -23.82 -37.53
CA SER A 324 25.79 -23.87 -38.97
C SER A 324 25.28 -25.17 -39.58
N THR A 325 25.55 -26.32 -38.95
CA THR A 325 25.08 -27.63 -39.45
C THR A 325 23.56 -27.79 -39.34
N ALA A 326 22.95 -27.33 -38.26
CA ALA A 326 21.50 -27.33 -38.10
C ALA A 326 20.80 -26.37 -39.08
N PHE A 327 21.39 -25.20 -39.35
CA PHE A 327 20.89 -24.26 -40.35
C PHE A 327 21.08 -24.78 -41.79
N MET A 328 22.21 -25.44 -42.08
CA MET A 328 22.44 -26.13 -43.35
C MET A 328 21.49 -27.32 -43.55
N ALA A 329 21.20 -28.11 -42.51
CA ALA A 329 20.24 -29.21 -42.56
C ALA A 329 18.80 -28.72 -42.79
N LEU A 330 18.40 -27.62 -42.16
CA LEU A 330 17.11 -26.96 -42.38
C LEU A 330 16.99 -26.37 -43.80
N ASN A 331 18.06 -25.75 -44.32
CA ASN A 331 18.07 -25.25 -45.70
C ASN A 331 18.10 -26.39 -46.73
N ALA A 332 18.79 -27.49 -46.44
CA ALA A 332 18.80 -28.69 -47.27
C ALA A 332 17.41 -29.35 -47.31
N GLN A 333 16.69 -29.43 -46.18
CA GLN A 333 15.30 -29.89 -46.15
C GLN A 333 14.32 -28.93 -46.84
N ALA A 334 14.62 -27.63 -46.90
CA ALA A 334 13.80 -26.65 -47.61
C ALA A 334 13.98 -26.72 -49.14
N ASN A 335 15.17 -27.09 -49.63
CA ASN A 335 15.44 -27.15 -51.07
C ASN A 335 15.01 -28.46 -51.75
N VAL A 336 14.82 -29.55 -50.99
CA VAL A 336 14.35 -30.84 -51.53
C VAL A 336 12.92 -30.74 -52.09
N LYS A 337 12.10 -29.77 -51.69
CA LYS A 337 10.69 -29.68 -52.12
C LYS A 337 10.43 -29.07 -53.51
N ARG A 338 11.45 -28.62 -54.27
CA ARG A 338 11.24 -28.17 -55.67
C ARG A 338 11.55 -29.22 -56.73
N HIS A 339 12.37 -30.22 -56.44
CA HIS A 339 12.80 -31.21 -57.43
C HIS A 339 11.97 -32.51 -57.36
N SER A 340 11.45 -32.86 -56.17
CA SER A 340 10.55 -34.01 -55.98
C SER A 340 9.16 -33.81 -56.60
N VAL A 341 8.76 -32.56 -56.86
CA VAL A 341 7.44 -32.23 -57.42
C VAL A 341 7.43 -32.34 -58.95
N VAL A 342 8.58 -32.24 -59.62
CA VAL A 342 8.66 -32.44 -61.09
C VAL A 342 8.67 -33.93 -61.45
N ALA A 343 9.16 -34.81 -60.55
CA ALA A 343 9.08 -36.25 -60.72
C ALA A 343 7.65 -36.82 -60.54
N LEU A 344 6.74 -36.05 -59.94
CA LEU A 344 5.33 -36.44 -59.74
C LEU A 344 4.37 -35.86 -60.79
N MET A 345 4.89 -35.14 -61.80
CA MET A 345 4.09 -34.53 -62.89
C MET A 345 4.48 -35.03 -64.30
N ARG A 346 5.23 -36.14 -64.37
CA ARG A 346 5.39 -36.94 -65.58
C ARG A 346 5.26 -38.43 -65.25
N SER A 347 4.02 -38.86 -65.06
CA SER A 347 3.57 -40.24 -65.26
C SER A 347 2.11 -40.22 -65.65
#